data_AF-A0A3D4KVZ3-F1
#
_entry.id   AF-A0A3D4KVZ3-F1
#
_cell.length_a   1.000
_cell.length_b   1.000
_cell.length_c   1.000
_cell.angle_alpha   90.00
_cell.angle_beta   90.00
_cell.angle_gamma   90.00
#
_symmetry.space_group_name_H-M   'P 1'
#
loop_
_entity.id
_entity.type
_entity.pdbx_description
1 polymer ?
#
loop_
_entity_poly.entity_id
_entity_poly.type
_entity_poly.pdbx_seq_one_letter_code
_entity_poly.pdbx_strand_id
1 'polypeptide(L)'
;DKKTEDKKEENKDEKKSEDKSVSSDVSEATAQSSNEAKPAETPAAPAEEAPAVEETKKEEPGEAAPAEDSTAAPAGASEAMLLAALIQCECNGPYEAQLAVGAVVMNRVKSGYGSITNAIYAPHQFGPASSGKLARTLATGAISATAMQAANDAISGVSNVGNARYFRNVSSGHAGIVIGNHVYW
;
A
#
# COMPACT_ATOMS: atom_id res chain seq x y z
N ASP A 1 -56.29 -3.75 -61.53
CA ASP A 1 -57.57 -3.12 -61.19
C ASP A 1 -57.66 -2.68 -59.74
N LYS A 2 -58.21 -1.48 -59.51
CA LYS A 2 -58.65 -0.82 -58.24
C LYS A 2 -57.56 -0.59 -57.16
N LYS A 3 -57.12 0.65 -56.85
CA LYS A 3 -57.85 1.87 -56.38
C LYS A 3 -58.75 1.53 -55.19
N THR A 4 -58.59 2.05 -53.98
CA THR A 4 -58.61 3.47 -53.51
C THR A 4 -58.25 3.45 -52.00
N GLU A 5 -57.38 4.35 -51.48
CA GLU A 5 -57.71 5.52 -50.61
C GLU A 5 -58.19 5.15 -49.18
N ASP A 6 -57.92 5.83 -48.07
CA ASP A 6 -57.23 7.09 -47.73
C ASP A 6 -57.19 7.15 -46.19
N LYS A 7 -56.12 7.68 -45.58
CA LYS A 7 -56.26 8.72 -44.54
C LYS A 7 -54.91 9.40 -44.25
N LYS A 8 -54.84 10.65 -44.66
CA LYS A 8 -53.84 11.67 -44.36
C LYS A 8 -54.49 12.73 -43.44
N GLU A 9 -53.72 13.25 -42.49
CA GLU A 9 -53.77 14.62 -41.89
C GLU A 9 -52.69 14.60 -40.77
N GLU A 10 -51.53 15.28 -40.81
CA GLU A 10 -51.23 16.73 -40.93
C GLU A 10 -52.15 17.61 -40.05
N ASN A 11 -51.71 18.52 -39.19
CA ASN A 11 -50.46 19.29 -39.12
C ASN A 11 -50.36 20.07 -37.78
N LYS A 12 -49.12 20.42 -37.42
CA LYS A 12 -48.65 21.77 -37.00
C LYS A 12 -49.25 22.50 -35.79
N ASP A 13 -48.39 22.83 -34.82
CA ASP A 13 -48.22 24.23 -34.42
C ASP A 13 -46.82 24.54 -33.88
N GLU A 14 -46.42 25.77 -34.16
CA GLU A 14 -45.07 26.30 -34.28
C GLU A 14 -44.94 27.48 -33.32
N LYS A 15 -43.83 27.62 -32.56
CA LYS A 15 -43.30 28.97 -32.34
C LYS A 15 -41.82 29.03 -31.92
N LYS A 16 -41.17 29.94 -32.63
CA LYS A 16 -39.78 30.38 -32.72
C LYS A 16 -39.58 31.71 -31.98
N SER A 17 -38.38 31.91 -31.41
CA SER A 17 -37.63 33.19 -31.26
C SER A 17 -36.41 32.90 -30.37
N GLU A 18 -35.13 32.88 -30.77
CA GLU A 18 -34.30 33.82 -31.54
C GLU A 18 -34.18 35.20 -30.87
N ASP A 19 -33.05 35.45 -30.18
CA ASP A 19 -32.36 36.75 -30.22
C ASP A 19 -30.87 36.60 -29.84
N LYS A 20 -30.05 37.52 -30.35
CA LYS A 20 -28.65 37.39 -30.76
C LYS A 20 -27.88 38.63 -30.32
N SER A 21 -26.65 38.44 -29.82
CA SER A 21 -25.58 39.46 -29.72
C SER A 21 -25.81 40.52 -28.61
N VAL A 22 -24.83 41.04 -27.86
CA VAL A 22 -23.59 41.74 -28.24
C VAL A 22 -22.67 41.91 -27.00
N SER A 23 -21.37 42.06 -27.27
CA SER A 23 -20.30 42.48 -26.35
C SER A 23 -20.36 43.99 -26.01
N SER A 24 -19.96 44.41 -24.79
CA SER A 24 -19.00 45.52 -24.51
C SER A 24 -19.03 46.01 -23.04
N ASP A 25 -17.82 46.22 -22.50
CA ASP A 25 -17.36 47.09 -21.40
C ASP A 25 -18.34 47.84 -20.47
N VAL A 26 -18.08 47.79 -19.15
CA VAL A 26 -17.45 48.91 -18.41
C VAL A 26 -17.25 48.59 -16.90
N SER A 27 -16.00 48.76 -16.49
CA SER A 27 -15.40 49.02 -15.17
C SER A 27 -16.23 49.06 -13.88
N GLU A 28 -15.67 48.43 -12.84
CA GLU A 28 -15.34 49.16 -11.60
C GLU A 28 -14.10 48.58 -10.91
N ALA A 29 -13.24 49.47 -10.45
CA ALA A 29 -11.92 49.23 -9.89
C ALA A 29 -11.92 49.50 -8.39
N THR A 30 -11.21 48.68 -7.61
CA THR A 30 -10.50 49.07 -6.37
C THR A 30 -9.30 48.11 -6.24
N ALA A 31 -8.10 48.48 -6.68
CA ALA A 31 -7.07 49.29 -6.00
C ALA A 31 -6.18 48.49 -5.02
N GLN A 32 -4.93 48.25 -5.49
CA GLN A 32 -3.64 48.30 -4.75
C GLN A 32 -3.33 47.16 -3.73
N SER A 33 -2.11 46.65 -3.53
CA SER A 33 -0.74 47.00 -3.94
C SER A 33 0.17 45.78 -3.70
N SER A 34 1.21 45.64 -4.52
CA SER A 34 2.40 44.82 -4.25
C SER A 34 3.31 45.50 -3.21
N ASN A 35 4.06 44.69 -2.44
CA ASN A 35 5.54 44.64 -2.38
C ASN A 35 6.16 44.45 -0.97
N GLU A 36 7.27 43.71 -0.96
CA GLU A 36 8.12 43.19 0.14
C GLU A 36 8.63 44.19 1.21
N ALA A 37 8.84 43.69 2.44
CA ALA A 37 10.04 43.96 3.28
C ALA A 37 10.15 43.06 4.54
N LYS A 38 11.31 42.38 4.70
CA LYS A 38 11.94 41.76 5.91
C LYS A 38 12.38 42.89 6.91
N PRO A 39 12.87 42.75 8.19
CA PRO A 39 13.44 41.58 8.91
C PRO A 39 13.29 41.51 10.47
N ALA A 40 14.10 40.62 11.10
CA ALA A 40 14.44 40.43 12.53
C ALA A 40 13.57 39.39 13.29
N GLU A 41 14.09 38.37 13.98
CA GLU A 41 15.36 38.24 14.71
C GLU A 41 15.81 36.76 14.79
N THR A 42 17.12 36.54 14.73
CA THR A 42 17.87 35.27 14.94
C THR A 42 18.58 35.39 16.29
N PRO A 43 18.83 34.32 17.07
CA PRO A 43 20.05 33.50 16.91
C PRO A 43 19.83 32.03 17.36
N ALA A 44 20.71 31.04 17.25
CA ALA A 44 21.95 30.76 16.54
C ALA A 44 22.16 29.23 16.69
N ALA A 45 22.77 28.60 15.69
CA ALA A 45 23.33 27.26 15.76
C ALA A 45 24.59 27.24 16.67
N PRO A 46 25.15 26.07 17.03
CA PRO A 46 26.11 25.39 16.13
C PRO A 46 25.87 23.87 16.05
N ALA A 47 25.87 23.24 14.88
CA ALA A 47 27.04 22.81 14.11
C ALA A 47 27.96 21.85 14.88
N GLU A 48 27.90 20.56 14.55
CA GLU A 48 29.12 19.75 14.39
C GLU A 48 28.92 18.72 13.28
N GLU A 49 29.96 18.59 12.46
CA GLU A 49 30.02 18.02 11.13
C GLU A 49 30.92 16.77 11.16
N ALA A 50 30.46 15.67 10.55
CA ALA A 50 31.25 14.53 10.03
C ALA A 50 32.07 13.69 11.06
N PRO A 51 32.49 12.42 10.78
CA PRO A 51 32.70 11.84 9.45
C PRO A 51 32.22 10.39 9.24
N ALA A 52 32.34 10.01 7.97
CA ALA A 52 32.30 8.64 7.47
C ALA A 52 33.22 7.68 8.25
N VAL A 53 32.75 6.45 8.44
CA VAL A 53 33.59 5.25 8.47
C VAL A 53 32.98 4.19 7.57
N GLU A 54 33.78 3.83 6.58
CA GLU A 54 33.70 2.66 5.71
C GLU A 54 34.15 1.40 6.49
N GLU A 55 33.84 0.22 5.94
CA GLU A 55 34.39 -1.12 6.22
C GLU A 55 33.38 -2.18 6.72
N THR A 56 32.83 -2.88 5.73
CA THR A 56 32.95 -4.35 5.58
C THR A 56 32.86 -5.22 6.83
N LYS A 57 31.72 -5.92 7.00
CA LYS A 57 31.77 -7.35 7.37
C LYS A 57 30.55 -8.13 6.88
N LYS A 58 30.85 -8.95 5.86
CA LYS A 58 30.11 -10.12 5.41
C LYS A 58 30.15 -11.17 6.53
N GLU A 59 29.01 -11.62 7.02
CA GLU A 59 28.90 -12.81 7.88
C GLU A 59 27.43 -13.31 7.94
N GLU A 60 27.05 -14.15 6.97
CA GLU A 60 26.45 -15.45 7.30
C GLU A 60 27.60 -16.32 7.87
N PRO A 61 27.39 -17.14 8.92
CA PRO A 61 26.58 -18.37 8.79
C PRO A 61 25.78 -18.75 10.05
N GLY A 62 24.71 -19.52 9.85
CA GLY A 62 23.92 -20.12 10.92
C GLY A 62 23.11 -21.32 10.46
N GLU A 63 23.76 -22.29 9.81
CA GLU A 63 23.19 -23.62 9.60
C GLU A 63 23.41 -24.48 10.85
N ALA A 64 22.31 -24.98 11.45
CA ALA A 64 22.06 -26.40 11.73
C ALA A 64 21.16 -26.65 12.97
N ALA A 65 19.95 -27.18 12.73
CA ALA A 65 19.43 -28.40 13.37
C ALA A 65 18.20 -28.91 12.59
N PRO A 66 17.93 -30.23 12.54
CA PRO A 66 17.30 -30.89 11.38
C PRO A 66 15.76 -31.00 11.42
N ALA A 67 15.20 -31.01 10.20
CA ALA A 67 13.97 -31.57 9.64
C ALA A 67 12.73 -31.82 10.54
N GLU A 68 11.58 -31.32 10.11
CA GLU A 68 10.46 -32.12 9.59
C GLU A 68 9.53 -31.21 8.74
N ASP A 69 9.43 -31.52 7.44
CA ASP A 69 8.50 -30.96 6.43
C ASP A 69 8.38 -29.42 6.30
N SER A 70 9.50 -28.74 6.03
CA SER A 70 9.47 -27.37 5.49
C SER A 70 9.24 -27.44 3.99
N THR A 71 8.08 -26.98 3.52
CA THR A 71 7.93 -26.57 2.12
C THR A 71 9.02 -25.54 1.83
N ALA A 72 10.06 -25.95 1.11
CA ALA A 72 11.24 -25.13 0.88
C ALA A 72 10.81 -23.79 0.27
N ALA A 73 11.12 -22.69 0.97
CA ALA A 73 11.11 -21.38 0.35
C ALA A 73 11.93 -21.46 -0.95
N PRO A 74 11.54 -20.76 -2.04
CA PRO A 74 12.26 -20.84 -3.30
C PRO A 74 13.75 -20.55 -3.03
N ALA A 75 14.60 -21.52 -3.36
CA ALA A 75 16.01 -21.50 -3.00
C ALA A 75 16.67 -20.19 -3.46
N GLY A 76 17.11 -19.37 -2.50
CA GLY A 76 17.88 -18.14 -2.75
C GLY A 76 17.18 -16.80 -2.44
N ALA A 77 15.91 -16.78 -2.06
CA ALA A 77 15.27 -15.55 -1.57
C ALA A 77 15.71 -15.23 -0.14
N SER A 78 16.10 -13.98 0.15
CA SER A 78 16.34 -13.55 1.53
C SER A 78 15.03 -13.54 2.33
N GLU A 79 15.11 -13.72 3.65
CA GLU A 79 13.92 -13.69 4.53
C GLU A 79 13.16 -12.35 4.39
N ALA A 80 13.87 -11.24 4.16
CA ALA A 80 13.28 -9.93 3.90
C ALA A 80 12.49 -9.89 2.58
N MET A 81 13.03 -10.47 1.50
CA MET A 81 12.31 -10.58 0.22
C MET A 81 11.09 -11.50 0.34
N LEU A 82 11.22 -12.62 1.05
CA LEU A 82 10.11 -13.53 1.30
C LEU A 82 8.98 -12.83 2.06
N LEU A 83 9.32 -12.11 3.13
CA LEU A 83 8.36 -11.35 3.91
C LEU A 83 7.71 -10.23 3.09
N ALA A 84 8.48 -9.47 2.32
CA ALA A 84 7.96 -8.39 1.48
C ALA A 84 7.01 -8.92 0.38
N ALA A 85 7.38 -10.01 -0.27
CA ALA A 85 6.52 -10.65 -1.26
C ALA A 85 5.19 -11.12 -0.64
N LEU A 86 5.23 -11.65 0.59
CA LEU A 86 4.03 -12.01 1.31
C LEU A 86 3.18 -10.78 1.65
N ILE A 87 3.79 -9.74 2.23
CA ILE A 87 3.10 -8.49 2.60
C ILE A 87 2.34 -7.94 1.39
N GLN A 88 2.99 -7.86 0.23
CA GLN A 88 2.35 -7.40 -1.00
C GLN A 88 1.22 -8.34 -1.48
N CYS A 89 1.36 -9.64 -1.25
CA CYS A 89 0.31 -10.58 -1.63
C CYS A 89 -0.95 -10.44 -0.78
N GLU A 90 -0.79 -10.11 0.51
CA GLU A 90 -1.86 -9.96 1.51
C GLU A 90 -2.47 -8.57 1.54
N CYS A 91 -1.65 -7.55 1.32
CA CYS A 91 -2.03 -6.16 1.48
C CYS A 91 -1.63 -5.34 0.25
N ASN A 92 -2.64 -4.80 -0.44
CA ASN A 92 -2.44 -3.75 -1.42
C ASN A 92 -2.92 -2.40 -0.86
N GLY A 93 -2.27 -1.96 0.22
CA GLY A 93 -2.65 -0.78 1.00
C GLY A 93 -1.47 0.14 1.33
N PRO A 94 -1.68 1.16 2.17
CA PRO A 94 -0.61 2.07 2.59
C PRO A 94 0.44 1.35 3.45
N TYR A 95 1.60 1.99 3.63
CA TYR A 95 2.72 1.48 4.41
C TYR A 95 2.30 0.95 5.79
N GLU A 96 1.42 1.67 6.52
CA GLU A 96 0.95 1.24 7.84
C GLU A 96 0.26 -0.12 7.85
N ALA A 97 -0.55 -0.40 6.83
CA ALA A 97 -1.24 -1.68 6.69
C ALA A 97 -0.27 -2.81 6.27
N GLN A 98 0.76 -2.46 5.50
CA GLN A 98 1.82 -3.40 5.11
C GLN A 98 2.71 -3.76 6.30
N LEU A 99 3.13 -2.76 7.08
CA LEU A 99 3.89 -2.92 8.32
C LEU A 99 3.13 -3.79 9.32
N ALA A 100 1.83 -3.60 9.45
CA ALA A 100 0.98 -4.40 10.33
C ALA A 100 1.00 -5.90 9.97
N VAL A 101 0.92 -6.24 8.68
CA VAL A 101 1.04 -7.64 8.23
C VAL A 101 2.43 -8.20 8.53
N GLY A 102 3.49 -7.43 8.27
CA GLY A 102 4.86 -7.82 8.61
C GLY A 102 5.06 -8.06 10.10
N ALA A 103 4.54 -7.17 10.94
CA ALA A 103 4.60 -7.27 12.40
C ALA A 103 3.90 -8.52 12.92
N VAL A 104 2.74 -8.90 12.36
CA VAL A 104 2.07 -10.17 12.68
C VAL A 104 2.97 -11.37 12.42
N VAL A 105 3.65 -11.40 11.26
CA VAL A 105 4.57 -12.50 10.93
C VAL A 105 5.69 -12.56 11.98
N MET A 106 6.28 -11.43 12.33
CA MET A 106 7.35 -11.39 13.33
C MET A 106 6.88 -11.76 14.74
N ASN A 107 5.64 -11.42 15.10
CA ASN A 107 5.02 -11.89 16.34
C ASN A 107 4.83 -13.41 16.32
N ARG A 108 4.49 -13.98 15.17
CA ARG A 108 4.45 -15.44 15.00
C ARG A 108 5.83 -16.04 15.17
N VAL A 109 6.88 -15.51 14.53
CA VAL A 109 8.26 -16.00 14.70
C VAL A 109 8.63 -16.07 16.19
N LYS A 110 8.39 -14.98 16.94
CA LYS A 110 8.64 -14.88 18.39
C LYS A 110 7.83 -15.87 19.23
N SER A 111 6.71 -16.37 18.71
CA SER A 111 5.76 -17.23 19.42
C SER A 111 6.02 -18.74 19.29
N GLY A 112 7.12 -19.14 18.65
CA GLY A 112 7.55 -20.54 18.57
C GLY A 112 7.69 -21.11 17.16
N TYR A 113 7.49 -20.31 16.11
CA TYR A 113 7.71 -20.76 14.73
C TYR A 113 9.20 -20.74 14.33
N GLY A 114 10.05 -20.01 15.05
CA GLY A 114 11.51 -20.02 14.90
C GLY A 114 12.05 -19.18 13.73
N SER A 115 11.50 -19.34 12.53
CA SER A 115 11.91 -18.58 11.32
C SER A 115 10.72 -17.92 10.62
N ILE A 116 10.99 -16.91 9.78
CA ILE A 116 9.94 -16.24 8.99
C ILE A 116 9.35 -17.24 8.00
N THR A 117 10.20 -18.01 7.31
CA THR A 117 9.76 -19.11 6.45
C THR A 117 8.74 -20.03 7.15
N ASN A 118 9.06 -20.54 8.34
CA ASN A 118 8.13 -21.41 9.07
C ASN A 118 6.83 -20.71 9.48
N ALA A 119 6.91 -19.43 9.88
CA ALA A 119 5.73 -18.64 10.25
C ALA A 119 4.77 -18.41 9.07
N ILE A 120 5.32 -18.27 7.86
CA ILE A 120 4.60 -18.02 6.60
C ILE A 120 3.96 -19.30 6.06
N TYR A 121 4.69 -20.42 6.04
CA TYR A 121 4.21 -21.69 5.50
C TYR A 121 3.42 -22.53 6.50
N ALA A 122 3.25 -22.05 7.74
CA ALA A 122 2.40 -22.69 8.74
C ALA A 122 0.95 -22.88 8.21
N PRO A 123 0.30 -24.02 8.51
CA PRO A 123 -1.04 -24.30 8.03
C PRO A 123 -2.06 -23.23 8.46
N HIS A 124 -2.99 -22.93 7.55
CA HIS A 124 -4.10 -21.98 7.71
C HIS A 124 -3.73 -20.51 7.87
N GLN A 125 -2.45 -20.14 7.88
CA GLN A 125 -2.06 -18.74 7.75
C GLN A 125 -1.47 -18.45 6.39
N PHE A 126 -1.77 -17.24 5.90
CA PHE A 126 -1.26 -16.70 4.64
C PHE A 126 -1.61 -17.53 3.40
N GLY A 127 -2.86 -17.46 2.95
CA GLY A 127 -3.36 -18.14 1.75
C GLY A 127 -2.54 -17.99 0.45
N PRO A 128 -1.78 -16.88 0.22
CA PRO A 128 -0.82 -16.74 -0.86
C PRO A 128 0.36 -17.71 -0.83
N ALA A 129 0.78 -18.17 0.36
CA ALA A 129 1.86 -19.15 0.50
C ALA A 129 1.44 -20.52 -0.07
N SER A 130 0.19 -20.93 0.18
CA SER A 130 -0.37 -22.19 -0.33
C SER A 130 -0.88 -22.13 -1.78
N SER A 131 -1.21 -20.94 -2.30
CA SER A 131 -1.83 -20.78 -3.63
C SER A 131 -0.83 -20.55 -4.77
N GLY A 132 0.48 -20.56 -4.48
CA GLY A 132 1.54 -20.32 -5.47
C GLY A 132 1.67 -18.86 -5.93
N LYS A 133 0.81 -17.95 -5.45
CA LYS A 133 0.91 -16.50 -5.72
C LYS A 133 2.20 -15.94 -5.13
N LEU A 134 2.55 -16.33 -3.90
CA LEU A 134 3.80 -15.92 -3.25
C LEU A 134 5.02 -16.37 -4.06
N ALA A 135 5.05 -17.65 -4.46
CA ALA A 135 6.13 -18.19 -5.29
C ALA A 135 6.27 -17.46 -6.63
N ARG A 136 5.15 -17.09 -7.27
CA ARG A 136 5.16 -16.29 -8.50
C ARG A 136 5.71 -14.88 -8.27
N THR A 137 5.27 -14.18 -7.22
CA THR A 137 5.77 -12.84 -6.89
C THR A 137 7.27 -12.84 -6.62
N LEU A 138 7.78 -13.88 -5.94
CA LEU A 138 9.20 -14.07 -5.73
C LEU A 138 9.95 -14.35 -7.04
N ALA A 139 9.41 -15.21 -7.90
CA ALA A 139 10.04 -15.55 -9.18
C ALA A 139 10.08 -14.36 -10.15
N THR A 140 9.06 -13.50 -10.16
CA THR A 140 9.06 -12.30 -11.00
C THR A 140 9.88 -11.15 -10.40
N GLY A 141 10.16 -11.19 -9.09
CA GLY A 141 10.80 -10.09 -8.36
C GLY A 141 9.98 -8.81 -8.33
N ALA A 142 8.69 -8.85 -8.69
CA ALA A 142 7.81 -7.69 -8.79
C ALA A 142 7.31 -7.25 -7.40
N ILE A 143 8.25 -6.95 -6.49
CA ILE A 143 8.00 -6.52 -5.12
C ILE A 143 8.07 -4.99 -5.04
N SER A 144 7.08 -4.35 -4.46
CA SER A 144 7.05 -2.89 -4.30
C SER A 144 8.09 -2.44 -3.27
N ALA A 145 8.62 -1.23 -3.46
CA ALA A 145 9.55 -0.62 -2.52
C ALA A 145 8.92 -0.43 -1.12
N THR A 146 7.62 -0.12 -1.07
CA THR A 146 6.89 0.03 0.20
C THR A 146 6.77 -1.29 0.96
N ALA A 147 6.58 -2.42 0.26
CA ALA A 147 6.53 -3.73 0.90
C ALA A 147 7.90 -4.18 1.40
N MET A 148 8.96 -3.89 0.63
CA MET A 148 10.34 -4.12 1.06
C MET A 148 10.68 -3.29 2.31
N GLN A 149 10.30 -2.02 2.34
CA GLN A 149 10.52 -1.16 3.50
C GLN A 149 9.77 -1.70 4.73
N ALA A 150 8.47 -1.98 4.59
CA ALA A 150 7.65 -2.52 5.68
C ALA A 150 8.20 -3.87 6.21
N ALA A 151 8.72 -4.73 5.34
CA ALA A 151 9.35 -5.98 5.74
C ALA A 151 10.60 -5.75 6.59
N ASN A 152 11.50 -4.86 6.16
CA ASN A 152 12.71 -4.53 6.91
C ASN A 152 12.38 -3.89 8.27
N ASP A 153 11.39 -3.01 8.32
CA ASP A 153 10.94 -2.37 9.56
C ASP A 153 10.30 -3.38 10.52
N ALA A 154 9.50 -4.32 10.01
CA ALA A 154 8.98 -5.42 10.83
C ALA A 154 10.11 -6.30 11.38
N ILE A 155 11.09 -6.65 10.55
CA ILE A 155 12.26 -7.45 10.95
C ILE A 155 13.08 -6.74 12.03
N SER A 156 13.25 -5.42 11.94
CA SER A 156 13.93 -4.61 12.96
C SER A 156 13.12 -4.46 14.26
N GLY A 157 11.84 -4.88 14.25
CA GLY A 157 10.99 -4.95 15.43
C GLY A 157 9.93 -3.86 15.52
N VAL A 158 9.77 -3.02 14.49
CA VAL A 158 8.70 -2.03 14.43
C VAL A 158 7.34 -2.75 14.35
N SER A 159 6.39 -2.34 15.19
CA SER A 159 5.04 -2.92 15.21
C SER A 159 4.00 -1.85 15.58
N ASN A 160 2.90 -1.82 14.83
CA ASN A 160 1.72 -1.01 15.09
C ASN A 160 0.50 -1.87 15.50
N VAL A 161 0.69 -3.18 15.72
CA VAL A 161 -0.36 -4.15 16.09
C VAL A 161 -0.10 -4.84 17.45
N GLY A 162 0.88 -4.36 18.22
CA GLY A 162 1.25 -4.96 19.50
C GLY A 162 1.67 -6.42 19.34
N ASN A 163 1.03 -7.33 20.09
CA ASN A 163 1.28 -8.77 20.10
C ASN A 163 0.34 -9.57 19.18
N ALA A 164 -0.44 -8.91 18.31
CA ALA A 164 -1.36 -9.61 17.42
C ALA A 164 -0.64 -10.65 16.55
N ARG A 165 -1.23 -11.84 16.40
CA ARG A 165 -0.67 -12.98 15.66
C ARG A 165 -1.55 -13.42 14.49
N TYR A 166 -2.73 -12.82 14.39
CA TYR A 166 -3.72 -13.12 13.39
C TYR A 166 -4.32 -11.82 12.84
N PHE A 167 -4.81 -11.90 11.61
CA PHE A 167 -5.60 -10.84 11.01
C PHE A 167 -6.64 -11.42 10.05
N ARG A 168 -7.67 -10.63 9.78
CA ARG A 168 -8.75 -10.91 8.82
C ARG A 168 -9.17 -9.61 8.17
N ASN A 169 -9.95 -9.72 7.09
CA ASN A 169 -10.65 -8.57 6.55
C ASN A 169 -11.61 -7.99 7.59
N VAL A 170 -11.72 -6.66 7.65
CA VAL A 170 -12.67 -5.95 8.52
C VAL A 170 -14.13 -6.40 8.33
N SER A 171 -14.50 -6.89 7.14
CA SER A 171 -15.83 -7.43 6.85
C SER A 171 -16.16 -8.72 7.62
N SER A 172 -15.18 -9.36 8.25
CA SER A 172 -15.39 -10.54 9.09
C SER A 172 -16.13 -10.24 10.40
N GLY A 173 -16.20 -8.97 10.81
CA GLY A 173 -16.83 -8.57 12.08
C GLY A 173 -16.04 -8.96 13.33
N HIS A 174 -14.80 -9.44 13.19
CA HIS A 174 -13.94 -9.73 14.35
C HIS A 174 -13.55 -8.44 15.08
N ALA A 175 -13.47 -8.49 16.41
CA ALA A 175 -13.01 -7.35 17.20
C ALA A 175 -11.48 -7.34 17.28
N GLY A 176 -10.87 -6.16 17.23
CA GLY A 176 -9.41 -6.02 17.30
C GLY A 176 -8.93 -4.65 16.86
N ILE A 177 -7.62 -4.54 16.67
CA ILE A 177 -6.99 -3.32 16.15
C ILE A 177 -7.30 -3.25 14.65
N VAL A 178 -7.79 -2.12 14.14
CA VAL A 178 -8.13 -1.95 12.72
C VAL A 178 -7.11 -1.05 12.04
N ILE A 179 -6.43 -1.57 11.02
CA ILE A 179 -5.47 -0.83 10.20
C ILE A 179 -5.71 -1.15 8.73
N GLY A 180 -6.05 -0.14 7.94
CA GLY A 180 -6.45 -0.32 6.54
C GLY A 180 -7.71 -1.19 6.44
N ASN A 181 -7.63 -2.24 5.63
CA ASN A 181 -8.74 -3.18 5.39
C ASN A 181 -8.67 -4.44 6.29
N HIS A 182 -7.83 -4.43 7.32
CA HIS A 182 -7.62 -5.57 8.21
C HIS A 182 -7.94 -5.26 9.67
N VAL A 183 -8.43 -6.27 10.37
CA VAL A 183 -8.53 -6.33 11.82
C VAL A 183 -7.53 -7.34 12.37
N TYR A 184 -6.84 -6.99 13.45
CA TYR A 184 -5.71 -7.72 14.04
C TYR A 184 -5.98 -8.11 15.51
N TRP A 185 -5.61 -9.34 15.91
CA TRP A 185 -5.73 -9.86 17.28
C TRP A 185 -4.67 -10.93 17.61
#